data_AF-A0A4Y7U4H2-F1
#
_entry.id   AF-A0A4Y7U4H2-F1
#
_cell.length_a   1.000
_cell.length_b   1.000
_cell.length_c   1.000
_cell.angle_alpha   90.00
_cell.angle_beta   90.00
_cell.angle_gamma   90.00
#
_symmetry.space_group_name_H-M   'P 1'
#
loop_
_entity.id
_entity.type
_entity.pdbx_description
1 polymer ?
#
loop_
_entity_poly.entity_id
_entity_poly.type
_entity_poly.pdbx_seq_one_letter_code
_entity_poly.pdbx_strand_id
1 'polypeptide(L)'
;NLLWQYNNQFPIVHHMKELAETQLVNVDRIGFLKEQLLFFIGAVPVILAALYALLFYKPFSKYRFFFASIIFTLLVFLYFKAKAYYAIGLYPVYIAFGAVFLSDILKSGWKRYLQPVFILIPLLFFIPMYHLAFPNKSPEYIVQHPK
;
A
#
# COMPACT_ATOMS: atom_id res chain seq x y z
N ASN A 1 -6.60 31.32 -0.76
CA ASN A 1 -5.31 30.58 -0.87
C ASN A 1 -4.67 30.77 -2.25
N LEU A 2 -5.40 30.58 -3.36
CA LEU A 2 -4.86 30.76 -4.72
C LEU A 2 -4.26 32.16 -5.00
N LEU A 3 -4.92 33.24 -4.58
CA LEU A 3 -4.39 34.60 -4.72
C LEU A 3 -3.04 34.78 -4.01
N TRP A 4 -2.88 34.18 -2.84
CA TRP A 4 -1.61 34.20 -2.11
C TRP A 4 -0.53 33.42 -2.87
N GLN A 5 -0.85 32.22 -3.39
CA GLN A 5 0.11 31.47 -4.20
C GLN A 5 0.52 32.24 -5.46
N TYR A 6 -0.44 32.88 -6.14
CA TYR A 6 -0.16 33.72 -7.30
C TYR A 6 0.79 34.88 -6.95
N ASN A 7 0.50 35.61 -5.88
CA ASN A 7 1.35 36.70 -5.40
C ASN A 7 2.75 36.23 -4.94
N ASN A 8 2.91 34.95 -4.60
CA ASN A 8 4.17 34.34 -4.17
C ASN A 8 4.76 33.40 -5.24
N GLN A 9 4.38 33.54 -6.52
CA GLN A 9 4.96 32.79 -7.65
C GLN A 9 4.79 31.26 -7.55
N PHE A 10 3.68 30.80 -6.95
CA PHE A 10 3.34 29.39 -6.74
C PHE A 10 4.50 28.56 -6.17
N PRO A 11 4.83 28.72 -4.88
CA PRO A 11 5.95 28.00 -4.24
C PRO A 11 5.87 26.47 -4.40
N ILE A 12 4.65 25.92 -4.49
CA ILE A 12 4.40 24.50 -4.73
C ILE A 12 4.96 24.05 -6.10
N VAL A 13 4.81 24.86 -7.14
CA VAL A 13 5.33 24.52 -8.48
C VAL A 13 6.86 24.45 -8.46
N HIS A 14 7.51 25.44 -7.83
CA HIS A 14 8.95 25.44 -7.66
C HIS A 14 9.41 24.23 -6.83
N HIS A 15 8.78 23.97 -5.68
CA HIS A 15 9.09 22.81 -4.84
C HIS A 15 8.92 21.48 -5.59
N MET A 16 7.84 21.32 -6.36
CA MET A 16 7.61 20.09 -7.13
C MET A 16 8.64 19.89 -8.24
N LYS A 17 9.13 20.98 -8.85
CA LYS A 17 10.23 20.93 -9.82
C LYS A 17 11.52 20.44 -9.15
N GLU A 18 11.92 21.06 -8.05
CA GLU A 18 13.09 20.64 -7.26
C GLU A 18 12.98 19.18 -6.81
N LEU A 19 11.80 18.78 -6.32
CA LEU A 19 11.52 17.41 -5.88
C LEU A 19 11.66 16.40 -7.03
N ALA A 20 11.16 16.75 -8.22
CA ALA A 20 11.27 15.90 -9.40
C ALA A 20 12.72 15.77 -9.89
N GLU A 21 13.45 16.88 -9.95
CA GLU A 21 14.83 16.95 -10.46
C GLU A 21 15.85 16.30 -9.51
N THR A 22 15.62 16.34 -8.21
CA THR A 22 16.59 15.86 -7.21
C THR A 22 16.22 14.55 -6.53
N GLN A 23 14.93 14.31 -6.23
CA GLN A 23 14.50 13.18 -5.40
C GLN A 23 13.84 12.08 -6.23
N LEU A 24 12.80 12.41 -7.00
CA LEU A 24 11.99 11.41 -7.70
C LEU A 24 12.73 10.78 -8.88
N VAL A 25 13.72 11.47 -9.45
CA VAL A 25 14.57 10.92 -10.53
C VAL A 25 15.23 9.59 -10.13
N ASN A 26 15.56 9.43 -8.85
CA ASN A 26 16.26 8.29 -8.27
C ASN A 26 15.32 7.11 -7.90
N VAL A 27 14.01 7.27 -8.04
CA VAL A 27 13.06 6.19 -7.73
C VAL A 27 13.06 5.17 -8.87
N ASP A 28 13.41 3.93 -8.53
CA ASP A 28 13.27 2.78 -9.42
C ASP A 28 11.80 2.31 -9.48
N ARG A 29 11.31 2.07 -10.69
CA ARG A 29 9.92 1.65 -10.94
C ARG A 29 9.66 0.22 -10.48
N ILE A 30 10.63 -0.66 -10.66
CA ILE A 30 10.51 -2.05 -10.21
C ILE A 30 10.59 -2.10 -8.69
N GLY A 31 11.47 -1.32 -8.08
CA GLY A 31 11.56 -1.06 -6.65
C GLY A 31 10.23 -0.58 -6.08
N PHE A 32 9.61 0.43 -6.69
CA PHE A 32 8.28 0.90 -6.29
C PHE A 32 7.24 -0.22 -6.23
N LEU A 33 7.16 -1.07 -7.26
CA LEU A 33 6.22 -2.20 -7.31
C LEU A 33 6.54 -3.29 -6.27
N LYS A 34 7.83 -3.56 -6.03
CA LYS A 34 8.26 -4.47 -4.97
C LYS A 34 7.85 -3.94 -3.60
N GLU A 35 8.05 -2.64 -3.36
CA GLU A 35 7.68 -1.99 -2.10
C GLU A 35 6.16 -2.04 -1.86
N GLN A 36 5.34 -1.90 -2.91
CA GLN A 36 3.89 -2.08 -2.79
C GLN A 36 3.50 -3.46 -2.22
N LEU A 37 4.19 -4.52 -2.63
CA LEU A 37 3.96 -5.87 -2.11
C LEU A 37 4.54 -6.02 -0.70
N LEU A 38 5.74 -5.48 -0.45
CA LEU A 38 6.43 -5.61 0.84
C LEU A 38 5.72 -4.85 1.97
N PHE A 39 5.16 -3.67 1.71
CA PHE A 39 4.41 -2.91 2.72
C PHE A 39 3.22 -3.68 3.28
N PHE A 40 2.61 -4.54 2.45
CA PHE A 40 1.41 -5.27 2.79
C PHE A 40 1.60 -6.78 2.70
N ILE A 41 2.83 -7.29 2.85
CA ILE A 41 3.14 -8.72 2.62
C ILE A 41 2.23 -9.66 3.41
N GLY A 42 1.93 -9.30 4.66
CA GLY A 42 1.01 -10.05 5.53
C GLY A 42 -0.48 -9.93 5.16
N ALA A 43 -0.85 -8.92 4.37
CA ALA A 43 -2.20 -8.69 3.87
C ALA A 43 -2.37 -9.04 2.38
N VAL A 44 -1.32 -9.47 1.68
CA VAL A 44 -1.36 -9.83 0.25
C VAL A 44 -2.49 -10.80 -0.07
N PRO A 45 -2.71 -11.91 0.68
CA PRO A 45 -3.81 -12.83 0.38
C PRO A 45 -5.19 -12.16 0.45
N VAL A 46 -5.37 -11.25 1.41
CA VAL A 46 -6.63 -10.50 1.60
C VAL A 46 -6.83 -9.49 0.48
N ILE A 47 -5.78 -8.78 0.08
CA ILE A 47 -5.82 -7.81 -1.03
C ILE A 47 -6.11 -8.52 -2.35
N LEU A 48 -5.48 -9.67 -2.63
CA LEU A 48 -5.77 -10.46 -3.82
C LEU A 48 -7.23 -10.95 -3.84
N ALA A 49 -7.74 -11.37 -2.68
CA ALA A 49 -9.15 -11.74 -2.54
C ALA A 49 -10.08 -10.53 -2.83
N ALA A 50 -9.69 -9.32 -2.44
CA ALA A 50 -10.43 -8.10 -2.76
C ALA A 50 -10.46 -7.81 -4.26
N LEU A 51 -9.31 -7.88 -4.94
CA LEU A 51 -9.22 -7.64 -6.39
C LEU A 51 -10.06 -8.64 -7.18
N TYR A 52 -10.03 -9.92 -6.78
CA TYR A 52 -10.91 -10.94 -7.33
C TYR A 52 -12.40 -10.61 -7.07
N ALA A 53 -12.75 -10.31 -5.82
CA ALA A 53 -14.13 -10.05 -5.43
C ALA A 53 -14.71 -8.82 -6.14
N LEU A 54 -13.93 -7.75 -6.30
CA LEU A 54 -14.38 -6.54 -6.97
C LEU A 54 -14.84 -6.80 -8.41
N LEU A 55 -14.26 -7.79 -9.11
CA LEU A 55 -14.67 -8.16 -10.46
C LEU A 55 -15.83 -9.18 -10.47
N PHE A 56 -15.73 -10.22 -9.65
CA PHE A 56 -16.54 -11.42 -9.79
C PHE A 56 -17.60 -11.62 -8.71
N TYR A 57 -17.47 -10.99 -7.54
CA TYR A 57 -18.42 -11.14 -6.44
C TYR A 57 -19.64 -10.24 -6.67
N LYS A 58 -20.81 -10.85 -6.92
CA LYS A 58 -22.06 -10.14 -7.27
C LYS A 58 -22.43 -9.00 -6.31
N PRO A 59 -22.31 -9.14 -4.97
CA PRO A 59 -22.56 -8.05 -4.04
C PRO A 59 -21.66 -6.82 -4.24
N PHE A 60 -20.47 -6.99 -4.83
CA PHE A 60 -19.55 -5.88 -5.13
C PHE A 60 -19.71 -5.29 -6.53
N SER A 61 -20.75 -5.67 -7.28
CA SER A 61 -21.03 -5.14 -8.62
C SER A 61 -21.05 -3.60 -8.68
N LYS A 62 -21.58 -2.93 -7.66
CA LYS A 62 -21.60 -1.46 -7.55
C LYS A 62 -20.25 -0.82 -7.26
N TYR A 63 -19.26 -1.59 -6.80
CA TYR A 63 -17.94 -1.11 -6.39
C TYR A 63 -16.82 -1.50 -7.37
N ARG A 64 -17.16 -2.08 -8.54
CA ARG A 64 -16.20 -2.46 -9.60
C ARG A 64 -15.21 -1.35 -9.99
N PHE A 65 -15.62 -0.09 -9.89
CA PHE A 65 -14.75 1.06 -10.15
C PHE A 65 -13.50 1.10 -9.26
N PHE A 66 -13.55 0.54 -8.04
CA PHE A 66 -12.37 0.44 -7.17
C PHE A 66 -11.28 -0.44 -7.79
N PHE A 67 -11.63 -1.49 -8.55
CA PHE A 67 -10.63 -2.28 -9.27
C PHE A 67 -9.90 -1.44 -10.32
N ALA A 68 -10.63 -0.62 -11.10
CA ALA A 68 -9.99 0.27 -12.06
C ALA A 68 -9.15 1.36 -11.36
N SER A 69 -9.62 1.83 -10.20
CA SER A 69 -8.98 2.91 -9.43
C SER A 69 -7.59 2.54 -8.91
N ILE A 70 -7.37 1.36 -8.30
CA ILE A 70 -5.99 0.95 -7.92
C ILE A 70 -5.08 0.94 -9.11
N ILE A 71 -5.50 0.29 -10.20
CA ILE A 71 -4.64 0.09 -11.36
C ILE A 71 -4.28 1.45 -11.96
N PHE A 72 -5.27 2.32 -12.15
CA PHE A 72 -5.05 3.68 -12.64
C PHE A 72 -4.11 4.48 -11.73
N THR A 73 -4.37 4.51 -10.41
CA THR A 73 -3.53 5.29 -9.48
C THR A 73 -2.11 4.75 -9.38
N LEU A 74 -1.93 3.42 -9.37
CA LEU A 74 -0.59 2.81 -9.38
C LEU A 74 0.16 3.12 -10.68
N LEU A 75 -0.52 3.13 -11.84
CA LEU A 75 0.08 3.55 -13.11
C LEU A 75 0.51 5.01 -13.09
N VAL A 76 -0.30 5.91 -12.51
CA VAL A 76 0.06 7.32 -12.32
C VAL A 76 1.31 7.45 -11.46
N PHE A 77 1.36 6.74 -10.33
CA PHE A 77 2.54 6.75 -9.46
C PHE A 77 3.79 6.17 -10.13
N LEU A 78 3.64 5.10 -10.91
CA LEU A 78 4.74 4.50 -11.67
C LEU A 78 5.27 5.46 -12.74
N TYR A 79 4.37 6.17 -13.41
CA TYR A 79 4.70 7.15 -14.45
C TYR A 79 5.50 8.31 -13.87
N PHE A 80 5.00 8.92 -12.79
CA PHE A 80 5.64 10.06 -12.12
C PHE A 80 6.77 9.71 -11.15
N LYS A 81 7.19 8.44 -11.09
CA LYS A 81 8.24 7.97 -10.17
C LYS A 81 7.97 8.38 -8.71
N ALA A 82 6.72 8.25 -8.28
CA ALA A 82 6.31 8.59 -6.94
C ALA A 82 7.05 7.76 -5.89
N LYS A 83 7.32 8.34 -4.71
CA LYS A 83 7.83 7.57 -3.58
C LYS A 83 6.78 6.54 -3.16
N ALA A 84 7.20 5.30 -2.90
CA ALA A 84 6.27 4.19 -2.71
C ALA A 84 5.31 4.37 -1.53
N TYR A 85 5.74 5.05 -0.46
CA TYR A 85 4.89 5.27 0.71
C TYR A 85 3.69 6.20 0.42
N TYR A 86 3.71 6.98 -0.67
CA TYR A 86 2.55 7.76 -1.10
C TYR A 86 1.36 6.87 -1.47
N ALA A 87 1.61 5.62 -1.87
CA ALA A 87 0.58 4.67 -2.28
C ALA A 87 -0.02 3.85 -1.13
N ILE A 88 0.58 3.89 0.07
CA ILE A 88 0.10 3.12 1.25
C ILE A 88 -1.37 3.44 1.56
N GLY A 89 -1.79 4.70 1.40
CA GLY A 89 -3.17 5.13 1.65
C GLY A 89 -4.22 4.48 0.75
N LEU A 90 -3.83 3.83 -0.35
CA LEU A 90 -4.76 3.13 -1.24
C LEU A 90 -5.28 1.83 -0.62
N TYR A 91 -4.47 1.12 0.15
CA TYR A 91 -4.70 -0.29 0.50
C TYR A 91 -5.78 -0.58 1.56
N PRO A 92 -6.04 0.28 2.57
CA PRO A 92 -7.03 -0.03 3.61
C PRO A 92 -8.42 -0.41 3.08
N VAL A 93 -8.89 0.25 2.02
CA VAL A 93 -10.20 -0.07 1.42
C VAL A 93 -10.21 -1.46 0.78
N TYR A 94 -9.10 -1.89 0.17
CA TYR A 94 -8.98 -3.22 -0.42
C TYR A 94 -8.87 -4.30 0.65
N ILE A 95 -8.18 -4.02 1.76
CA ILE A 95 -8.17 -4.93 2.92
C ILE A 95 -9.60 -5.12 3.44
N ALA A 96 -10.40 -4.06 3.51
CA ALA A 96 -11.80 -4.15 3.92
C ALA A 96 -12.64 -4.99 2.94
N PHE A 97 -12.56 -4.74 1.63
CA PHE A 97 -13.26 -5.55 0.62
C PHE A 97 -12.87 -7.03 0.70
N GLY A 98 -11.57 -7.31 0.82
CA GLY A 98 -11.04 -8.66 0.93
C GLY A 98 -11.52 -9.36 2.18
N ALA A 99 -11.49 -8.68 3.33
CA ALA A 99 -11.96 -9.22 4.60
C ALA A 99 -13.46 -9.56 4.57
N VAL A 100 -14.30 -8.68 4.01
CA VAL A 100 -15.74 -8.92 3.86
C VAL A 100 -16.01 -10.13 2.95
N PHE A 101 -15.35 -10.19 1.79
CA PHE A 101 -15.49 -11.31 0.87
C PHE A 101 -15.04 -12.64 1.50
N LEU A 102 -13.85 -12.65 2.13
CA LEU A 102 -13.33 -13.84 2.82
C LEU A 102 -14.25 -14.26 3.97
N SER A 103 -14.78 -13.32 4.75
CA SER A 103 -15.72 -13.62 5.83
C SER A 103 -16.97 -14.33 5.29
N ASP A 104 -17.53 -13.88 4.16
CA ASP A 104 -18.73 -14.47 3.57
C ASP A 104 -18.48 -15.90 3.02
N ILE A 105 -17.39 -16.11 2.28
CA ILE A 105 -17.11 -17.43 1.67
C ILE A 105 -16.60 -18.47 2.67
N LEU A 106 -16.05 -18.03 3.80
CA LEU A 106 -15.52 -18.90 4.85
C LEU A 106 -16.51 -19.14 5.99
N LYS A 107 -17.72 -18.57 5.95
CA LYS A 107 -18.66 -18.62 7.10
C LYS A 107 -19.20 -20.00 7.48
N SER A 108 -19.12 -21.00 6.59
CA SER A 108 -19.77 -22.30 6.78
C SER A 108 -18.87 -23.50 6.47
N GLY A 109 -19.26 -24.65 7.05
CA GLY A 109 -18.54 -25.92 6.88
C GLY A 109 -17.12 -25.90 7.46
N TRP A 110 -16.22 -26.69 6.89
CA TRP A 110 -14.82 -26.77 7.31
C TRP A 110 -14.03 -25.47 7.02
N LYS A 111 -14.47 -24.66 6.06
CA LYS A 111 -13.78 -23.43 5.64
C LYS A 111 -13.72 -22.38 6.75
N ARG A 112 -14.61 -22.43 7.73
CA ARG A 112 -14.59 -21.53 8.89
C ARG A 112 -13.28 -21.58 9.67
N TYR A 113 -12.61 -22.74 9.66
CA TYR A 113 -11.33 -22.92 10.31
C TYR A 113 -10.18 -22.21 9.59
N LEU A 114 -10.41 -21.69 8.38
CA LEU A 114 -9.45 -20.83 7.68
C LEU A 114 -9.54 -19.36 8.12
N GLN A 115 -10.61 -18.90 8.76
CA GLN A 115 -10.73 -17.50 9.20
C GLN A 115 -9.60 -17.09 10.17
N PRO A 116 -9.26 -17.89 11.22
CA PRO A 116 -8.12 -17.58 12.07
C PRO A 116 -6.79 -17.52 11.30
N VAL A 117 -6.63 -18.32 10.23
CA VAL A 117 -5.40 -18.32 9.42
C VAL A 117 -5.19 -16.96 8.77
N PHE A 118 -6.23 -16.35 8.19
CA PHE A 118 -6.12 -15.00 7.59
C PHE A 118 -5.83 -13.89 8.61
N ILE A 119 -6.16 -14.09 9.89
CA ILE A 119 -5.78 -13.18 10.98
C ILE A 119 -4.33 -13.42 11.43
N LEU A 120 -3.91 -14.68 11.47
CA LEU A 120 -2.57 -15.07 11.90
C LEU A 120 -1.48 -14.65 10.90
N ILE A 121 -1.75 -14.70 9.59
CA ILE A 121 -0.76 -14.32 8.56
C ILE A 121 -0.16 -12.93 8.82
N PRO A 122 -0.92 -11.82 8.91
CA PRO A 122 -0.32 -10.51 9.15
C PRO A 122 0.42 -10.42 10.48
N LEU A 123 -0.04 -11.11 11.52
CA LEU A 123 0.64 -11.16 12.82
C LEU A 123 2.00 -11.87 12.73
N LEU A 124 2.04 -13.01 12.04
CA LEU A 124 3.26 -13.79 11.86
C LEU A 124 4.28 -13.07 10.98
N PHE A 125 3.83 -12.40 9.90
CA PHE A 125 4.71 -11.59 9.05
C PHE A 125 5.17 -10.30 9.73
N PHE A 126 4.39 -9.75 10.67
CA PHE A 126 4.78 -8.57 11.41
C PHE A 126 6.02 -8.80 12.28
N ILE A 127 6.21 -9.99 12.86
CA ILE A 127 7.36 -10.31 13.73
C ILE A 127 8.71 -10.07 13.02
N PRO A 128 9.02 -10.71 11.87
CA PRO A 128 10.28 -10.46 11.17
C PRO A 128 10.34 -9.03 10.59
N MET A 129 9.23 -8.46 10.15
CA MET A 129 9.20 -7.07 9.65
C MET A 129 9.57 -6.08 10.75
N TYR A 130 9.08 -6.27 11.97
CA TYR A 130 9.40 -5.42 13.11
C TYR A 130 10.91 -5.40 13.36
N HIS A 131 11.60 -6.53 13.24
CA HIS A 131 13.04 -6.61 13.42
C HIS A 131 13.86 -6.04 12.26
N LEU A 132 13.37 -6.14 11.02
CA LEU A 132 14.11 -5.72 9.83
C LEU A 132 13.87 -4.27 9.42
N ALA A 133 12.61 -3.82 9.50
CA ALA A 133 12.14 -2.61 8.84
C ALA A 133 11.79 -1.47 9.80
N PHE A 134 11.54 -1.76 11.09
CA PHE A 134 11.18 -0.75 12.07
C PHE A 134 12.41 -0.27 12.84
N PRO A 135 12.47 1.03 13.22
CA PRO A 135 13.54 1.57 14.04
C PRO A 135 13.34 1.14 15.51
N ASN A 136 13.56 -0.14 15.79
CA ASN A 136 13.42 -0.75 17.12
C ASN A 136 14.76 -0.92 17.86
N LYS A 137 15.81 -0.26 17.37
CA LYS A 137 17.16 -0.21 17.96
C LYS A 137 17.46 1.21 18.43
N SER A 138 18.24 1.34 19.50
CA SER A 138 18.65 2.66 19.98
C SER A 138 19.66 3.32 19.02
N PRO A 139 19.77 4.65 19.02
CA PRO A 139 20.79 5.35 18.22
C PRO A 139 22.20 4.83 18.48
N GLU A 140 22.55 4.55 19.75
CA GLU A 140 23.87 4.03 20.15
C GLU A 140 24.15 2.67 19.51
N TYR A 141 23.15 1.79 19.50
CA TYR A 141 23.26 0.48 18.87
C TYR A 141 23.51 0.59 17.37
N ILE A 142 22.82 1.50 16.68
CA ILE A 142 22.93 1.71 15.23
C ILE A 142 24.32 2.24 14.87
N VAL A 143 24.86 3.19 15.65
CA VAL A 143 26.21 3.75 15.43
C VAL A 143 27.30 2.68 15.63
N GLN A 144 27.11 1.76 16.59
CA GLN A 144 28.07 0.67 16.85
C GLN A 144 27.97 -0.49 15.84
N HIS A 145 26.85 -0.61 15.13
CA HIS A 145 26.62 -1.65 14.13
C HIS A 145 26.25 -1.02 12.77
N PRO A 146 27.15 -0.23 12.15
CA PRO A 146 26.93 0.28 10.82
C PRO A 146 26.82 -0.90 9.85
N LYS A 147 25.77 -0.90 9.03
CA LYS A 147 25.52 -1.93 8.01
C LYS A 147 26.62 -1.96 6.95
#